data_AF-A0A2N0TPD7-F1
#
_entry.id   AF-A0A2N0TPD7-F1
#
_cell.length_a   1.000
_cell.length_b   1.000
_cell.length_c   1.000
_cell.angle_alpha   90.00
_cell.angle_beta   90.00
_cell.angle_gamma   90.00
#
_symmetry.space_group_name_H-M   'P 1'
#
loop_
_entity.id
_entity.type
_entity.pdbx_description
1 polymer ?
#
loop_
_entity_poly.entity_id
_entity_poly.type
_entity_poly.pdbx_seq_one_letter_code
_entity_poly.pdbx_strand_id
1 'polypeptide(L)'
;MNRTILVGILILVLSCKSTDLKSEAEFPVVDESVNLYAFIGEKISITEFDPNENPIRIEIDSVTGDTLRFKSFVMDNAFNNRYKVVKNIFNKLETDTVDFVAYDHYGRPGFEDVKDVLLYLSWNEEKGHYYHQKYQFDSVVKNDKGTWTGSNGESIQELFSKKKDGVLTARGIFDK
;
A
#
# COMPACT_ATOMS: atom_id res chain seq x y z
N MET A 1 39.79 29.97 67.16
CA MET A 1 38.88 31.03 66.69
C MET A 1 38.24 30.53 65.39
N ASN A 2 36.90 30.42 65.38
CA ASN A 2 35.94 30.22 64.26
C ASN A 2 36.03 28.90 63.44
N ARG A 3 35.07 27.96 63.55
CA ARG A 3 33.67 27.90 62.97
C ARG A 3 33.72 27.88 61.43
N THR A 4 33.18 26.90 60.68
CA THR A 4 31.76 26.56 60.40
C THR A 4 31.77 25.38 59.37
N ILE A 5 31.22 24.18 59.56
CA ILE A 5 29.84 23.64 59.32
C ILE A 5 29.33 23.64 57.85
N LEU A 6 29.05 22.42 57.33
CA LEU A 6 28.03 21.91 56.33
C LEU A 6 27.95 22.58 54.93
N VAL A 7 27.51 22.01 53.80
CA VAL A 7 26.51 20.97 53.38
C VAL A 7 27.01 20.48 51.98
N GLY A 8 27.12 19.22 51.59
CA GLY A 8 26.04 18.27 51.25
C GLY A 8 25.43 18.53 49.85
N ILE A 9 25.84 17.79 48.82
CA ILE A 9 24.99 17.48 47.64
C ILE A 9 25.31 16.05 47.19
N LEU A 10 24.44 15.11 47.58
CA LEU A 10 24.39 13.76 47.04
C LEU A 10 23.53 13.80 45.77
N ILE A 11 24.17 13.75 44.60
CA ILE A 11 23.46 13.68 43.31
C ILE A 11 23.00 12.23 43.12
N LEU A 12 21.76 11.94 43.52
CA LEU A 12 21.04 10.74 43.10
C LEU A 12 20.69 10.91 41.62
N VAL A 13 21.55 10.38 40.75
CA VAL A 13 21.23 10.23 39.33
C VAL A 13 20.19 9.11 39.23
N LEU A 14 18.91 9.50 39.31
CA LEU A 14 17.80 8.64 38.93
C LEU A 14 18.00 8.29 37.47
N SER A 15 18.52 7.08 37.24
CA SER A 15 18.56 6.45 35.94
C SER A 15 17.12 6.24 35.50
N CYS A 16 16.59 7.20 34.74
CA CYS A 16 15.36 7.03 33.99
C CYS A 16 15.61 5.85 33.05
N LYS A 17 15.08 4.68 33.40
CA LYS A 17 14.78 3.65 32.42
C LYS A 17 13.69 4.23 31.52
N SER A 18 14.13 4.91 30.47
CA SER A 18 13.28 5.23 29.33
C SER A 18 12.66 3.90 28.90
N THR A 19 11.36 3.76 29.12
CA THR A 19 10.61 2.65 28.55
C THR A 19 10.70 2.80 27.04
N ASP A 20 11.46 1.93 26.40
CA ASP A 20 11.44 1.74 24.96
C ASP A 20 9.98 1.47 24.56
N LEU A 21 9.31 2.53 24.11
CA LEU A 21 8.14 2.42 23.26
C LEU A 21 8.61 1.57 22.09
N LYS A 22 8.11 0.34 21.98
CA LYS A 22 8.32 -0.56 20.84
C LYS A 22 8.32 0.30 19.58
N SER A 23 9.49 0.50 18.99
CA SER A 23 9.60 1.27 17.76
C SER A 23 8.65 0.62 16.77
N GLU A 24 7.78 1.41 16.13
CA GLU A 24 7.16 0.96 14.88
C GLU A 24 8.30 0.35 14.04
N ALA A 25 8.06 -0.83 13.45
CA ALA A 25 8.99 -1.39 12.48
C ALA A 25 9.36 -0.27 11.48
N GLU A 26 10.65 -0.14 11.18
CA GLU A 26 11.18 0.99 10.42
C GLU A 26 10.68 0.89 8.97
N PHE A 27 9.53 1.52 8.69
CA PHE A 27 8.95 1.58 7.36
C PHE A 27 9.55 2.74 6.56
N PRO A 28 9.69 2.59 5.23
CA PRO A 28 9.28 1.43 4.44
C PRO A 28 10.29 0.28 4.49
N VAL A 29 9.81 -0.95 4.41
CA VAL A 29 10.64 -2.11 4.05
C VAL A 29 10.96 -2.02 2.56
N VAL A 30 12.24 -2.07 2.18
CA VAL A 30 12.67 -1.95 0.78
C VAL A 30 13.16 -3.29 0.25
N ASP A 31 12.55 -3.76 -0.83
CA ASP A 31 12.96 -4.92 -1.62
C ASP A 31 12.50 -4.70 -3.06
N GLU A 32 13.34 -4.01 -3.84
CA GLU A 32 13.05 -3.64 -5.23
C GLU A 32 13.02 -4.85 -6.19
N SER A 33 13.42 -6.05 -5.72
CA SER A 33 13.27 -7.27 -6.49
C SER A 33 11.82 -7.77 -6.56
N VAL A 34 10.97 -7.26 -5.66
CA VAL A 34 9.54 -7.59 -5.59
C VAL A 34 8.73 -6.46 -6.22
N ASN A 35 7.95 -6.77 -7.26
CA ASN A 35 7.04 -5.82 -7.89
C ASN A 35 5.78 -5.58 -7.05
N LEU A 36 5.96 -4.96 -5.89
CA LEU A 36 4.91 -4.57 -4.97
C LEU A 36 5.25 -3.22 -4.34
N TYR A 37 4.26 -2.36 -4.23
CA TYR A 37 4.31 -1.09 -3.53
C TYR A 37 3.15 -1.06 -2.56
N ALA A 38 3.43 -1.00 -1.25
CA ALA A 38 2.40 -0.86 -0.23
C ALA A 38 2.52 0.50 0.44
N PHE A 39 1.40 1.22 0.58
CA PHE A 39 1.40 2.56 1.16
C PHE A 39 0.05 2.87 1.81
N ILE A 40 0.08 3.71 2.84
CA ILE A 40 -1.11 4.36 3.37
C ILE A 40 -1.43 5.54 2.47
N GLY A 41 -2.65 5.57 1.93
CA GLY A 41 -3.12 6.61 1.04
C GLY A 41 -4.43 7.27 1.48
N GLU A 42 -4.57 8.53 1.08
CA GLU A 42 -5.78 9.34 1.21
C GLU A 42 -6.41 9.50 -0.18
N LYS A 43 -7.70 9.19 -0.33
CA LYS A 43 -8.41 9.27 -1.61
C LYS A 43 -8.47 10.72 -2.11
N ILE A 44 -8.08 10.93 -3.38
CA ILE A 44 -8.28 12.21 -4.08
C ILE A 44 -9.44 12.08 -5.07
N SER A 45 -9.40 11.09 -5.96
CA SER A 45 -10.48 10.84 -6.93
C SER A 45 -10.53 9.38 -7.36
N ILE A 46 -11.75 8.91 -7.66
CA ILE A 46 -12.00 7.63 -8.32
C ILE A 46 -12.97 7.90 -9.47
N THR A 47 -12.59 7.52 -10.68
CA THR A 47 -13.41 7.70 -11.88
C THR A 47 -13.53 6.37 -12.60
N GLU A 48 -14.76 5.92 -12.79
CA GLU A 48 -15.07 4.70 -13.53
C GLU A 48 -14.89 4.94 -15.04
N PHE A 49 -14.42 3.92 -15.76
CA PHE A 49 -14.31 3.92 -17.21
C PHE A 49 -14.68 2.55 -17.78
N ASP A 50 -15.06 2.51 -19.06
CA ASP A 50 -15.37 1.25 -19.75
C ASP A 50 -14.08 0.57 -20.24
N PRO A 51 -13.67 -0.58 -19.69
CA PRO A 51 -12.50 -1.30 -20.16
C PRO A 51 -12.70 -1.96 -21.54
N ASN A 52 -13.93 -1.93 -22.08
CA ASN A 52 -14.32 -2.58 -23.32
C ASN A 52 -14.55 -1.60 -24.48
N GLU A 53 -14.10 -0.35 -24.38
CA GLU A 53 -14.30 0.66 -25.44
C GLU A 53 -13.77 0.19 -26.81
N ASN A 54 -12.71 -0.63 -26.83
CA ASN A 54 -12.15 -1.23 -28.04
C ASN A 54 -11.86 -2.74 -27.86
N PRO A 55 -12.87 -3.62 -27.90
CA PRO A 55 -12.73 -5.03 -27.50
C PRO A 55 -12.16 -5.92 -28.62
N ILE A 56 -11.80 -5.32 -29.77
CA ILE A 56 -11.44 -6.04 -30.98
C ILE A 56 -9.93 -5.99 -31.16
N ARG A 57 -9.33 -7.18 -31.21
CA ARG A 57 -7.95 -7.39 -31.62
C ARG A 57 -7.93 -8.06 -32.99
N ILE A 58 -7.16 -7.53 -33.92
CA ILE A 58 -6.99 -8.09 -35.26
C ILE A 58 -5.59 -8.66 -35.36
N GLU A 59 -5.48 -9.90 -35.84
CA GLU A 59 -4.20 -10.56 -36.13
C GLU A 59 -4.23 -11.18 -37.53
N ILE A 60 -3.06 -11.45 -38.09
CA ILE A 60 -2.91 -12.21 -39.33
C ILE A 60 -2.46 -13.62 -38.95
N ASP A 61 -3.18 -14.63 -39.41
CA ASP A 61 -2.78 -16.03 -39.27
C ASP A 61 -1.48 -16.27 -40.04
N SER A 62 -0.42 -16.68 -39.33
CA SER A 62 0.91 -16.85 -39.92
C SER A 62 1.03 -18.07 -40.85
N VAL A 63 0.06 -18.99 -40.82
CA VAL A 63 -0.01 -20.19 -41.65
C VAL A 63 -0.87 -19.95 -42.89
N THR A 64 -2.05 -19.36 -42.73
CA THR A 64 -3.01 -19.19 -43.84
C THR A 64 -2.99 -17.81 -44.48
N GLY A 65 -2.50 -16.78 -43.77
CA GLY A 65 -2.58 -15.38 -44.19
C GLY A 65 -3.95 -14.74 -43.97
N ASP A 66 -4.89 -15.44 -43.35
CA ASP A 66 -6.23 -14.93 -43.08
C ASP A 66 -6.22 -13.86 -41.99
N THR A 67 -7.22 -12.98 -42.03
CA THR A 67 -7.46 -12.01 -40.96
C THR A 67 -8.29 -12.64 -39.85
N LEU A 68 -7.71 -12.75 -38.66
CA LEU A 68 -8.40 -13.20 -37.45
C LEU A 68 -8.89 -11.99 -36.65
N ARG A 69 -10.18 -12.00 -36.28
CA ARG A 69 -10.79 -10.97 -35.44
C ARG A 69 -11.20 -11.57 -34.10
N PHE A 70 -10.48 -11.18 -33.05
CA PHE A 70 -10.77 -11.60 -31.68
C PHE A 70 -11.61 -10.53 -31.00
N LYS A 71 -12.66 -10.96 -30.29
CA LYS A 71 -13.45 -10.09 -29.42
C LYS A 71 -13.34 -10.63 -28.00
N SER A 72 -12.71 -9.88 -27.11
CA SER A 72 -12.63 -10.20 -25.68
C SER A 72 -13.35 -9.14 -24.87
N PHE A 73 -14.04 -9.56 -23.82
CA PHE A 73 -14.70 -8.64 -22.89
C PHE A 73 -14.12 -8.80 -21.49
N VAL A 74 -13.75 -7.68 -20.89
CA VAL A 74 -13.43 -7.56 -19.48
C VAL A 74 -14.75 -7.50 -18.72
N MET A 75 -14.95 -8.47 -17.82
CA MET A 75 -16.16 -8.58 -17.00
C MET A 75 -16.08 -7.77 -15.70
N ASP A 76 -14.96 -7.10 -15.47
CA ASP A 76 -14.77 -6.21 -14.33
C ASP A 76 -15.11 -4.77 -14.73
N ASN A 77 -15.63 -4.00 -13.78
CA ASN A 77 -15.63 -2.56 -13.86
C ASN A 77 -14.20 -2.05 -13.68
N ALA A 78 -13.84 -0.96 -14.35
CA ALA A 78 -12.50 -0.39 -14.30
C ALA A 78 -12.53 1.04 -13.74
N PHE A 79 -11.52 1.36 -12.94
CA PHE A 79 -11.45 2.62 -12.21
C PHE A 79 -10.06 3.24 -12.34
N ASN A 80 -10.03 4.51 -12.72
CA ASN A 80 -8.87 5.37 -12.59
C ASN A 80 -8.89 5.99 -11.18
N ASN A 81 -7.85 5.71 -10.40
CA ASN A 81 -7.75 6.12 -9.01
C ASN A 81 -6.58 7.09 -8.87
N ARG A 82 -6.78 8.15 -8.10
CA ARG A 82 -5.74 9.07 -7.65
C ARG A 82 -5.76 9.16 -6.14
N TYR A 83 -4.62 8.89 -5.52
CA TYR A 83 -4.45 8.89 -4.08
C TYR A 83 -3.23 9.70 -3.70
N LYS A 84 -3.30 10.40 -2.56
CA LYS A 84 -2.13 10.97 -1.92
C LYS A 84 -1.36 9.86 -1.21
N VAL A 85 -0.03 9.86 -1.32
CA VAL A 85 0.85 8.94 -0.61
C VAL A 85 1.19 9.54 0.75
N VAL A 86 0.64 8.96 1.82
CA VAL A 86 0.81 9.47 3.19
C VAL A 86 1.99 8.81 3.90
N LYS A 87 2.16 7.48 3.74
CA LYS A 87 3.27 6.72 4.31
C LYS A 87 3.57 5.50 3.45
N ASN A 88 4.79 5.39 2.94
CA ASN A 88 5.27 4.17 2.28
C ASN A 88 5.48 3.06 3.33
N ILE A 89 5.01 1.85 3.04
CA ILE A 89 5.10 0.66 3.89
C ILE A 89 6.04 -0.39 3.29
N PHE A 90 5.92 -0.66 1.98
CA PHE A 90 6.78 -1.59 1.26
C PHE A 90 7.15 -1.01 -0.10
N ASN A 91 8.44 -0.96 -0.40
CA ASN A 91 9.03 -0.14 -1.47
C ASN A 91 8.58 1.33 -1.37
N LYS A 92 9.10 2.18 -2.26
CA LYS A 92 8.83 3.62 -2.22
C LYS A 92 8.16 4.09 -3.49
N LEU A 93 7.04 4.79 -3.31
CA LEU A 93 6.53 5.70 -4.32
C LEU A 93 7.23 7.05 -4.10
N GLU A 94 8.09 7.46 -5.04
CA GLU A 94 8.88 8.70 -4.99
C GLU A 94 8.05 9.94 -5.39
N THR A 95 6.78 9.97 -4.97
CA THR A 95 5.78 10.97 -5.33
C THR A 95 4.82 11.17 -4.16
N ASP A 96 4.23 12.35 -4.05
CA ASP A 96 3.22 12.68 -3.04
C ASP A 96 1.82 12.19 -3.42
N THR A 97 1.64 11.81 -4.69
CA THR A 97 0.39 11.33 -5.27
C THR A 97 0.67 10.22 -6.27
N VAL A 98 -0.22 9.23 -6.32
CA VAL A 98 -0.10 8.08 -7.23
C VAL A 98 -1.41 7.87 -7.97
N ASP A 99 -1.28 7.67 -9.28
CA ASP A 99 -2.36 7.24 -10.16
C ASP A 99 -2.24 5.73 -10.40
N PHE A 100 -3.36 5.02 -10.29
CA PHE A 100 -3.41 3.58 -10.55
C PHE A 100 -4.76 3.11 -11.07
N VAL A 101 -4.74 2.01 -11.80
CA VAL A 101 -5.96 1.33 -12.28
C VAL A 101 -6.39 0.26 -11.30
N ALA A 102 -7.68 0.22 -10.98
CA ALA A 102 -8.28 -0.88 -10.22
C ALA A 102 -9.39 -1.53 -11.03
N TYR A 103 -9.57 -2.83 -10.83
CA TYR A 103 -10.61 -3.62 -11.45
C TYR A 103 -11.44 -4.31 -10.37
N ASP A 104 -12.76 -4.21 -10.45
CA ASP A 104 -13.67 -4.83 -9.49
C ASP A 104 -14.79 -5.58 -10.21
N HIS A 105 -15.09 -6.80 -9.76
CA HIS A 105 -16.11 -7.63 -10.39
C HIS A 105 -17.53 -7.33 -9.89
N TYR A 106 -17.66 -6.83 -8.65
CA TYR A 106 -18.94 -6.74 -7.94
C TYR A 106 -19.35 -5.30 -7.64
N GLY A 107 -19.02 -4.36 -8.53
CA GLY A 107 -19.40 -2.96 -8.41
C GLY A 107 -18.19 -2.05 -8.31
N ARG A 108 -18.16 -1.22 -7.26
CA ARG A 108 -17.10 -0.25 -7.01
C ARG A 108 -16.08 -0.81 -6.01
N PRO A 109 -14.80 -0.38 -6.05
CA PRO A 109 -13.78 -0.94 -5.19
C PRO A 109 -14.10 -0.68 -3.71
N GLY A 110 -14.03 -1.71 -2.87
CA GLY A 110 -14.37 -1.58 -1.44
C GLY A 110 -13.51 -0.57 -0.66
N PHE A 111 -12.34 -0.19 -1.17
CA PHE A 111 -11.51 0.87 -0.58
C PHE A 111 -12.03 2.29 -0.87
N GLU A 112 -13.05 2.45 -1.70
CA GLU A 112 -13.64 3.76 -2.00
C GLU A 112 -14.32 4.36 -0.78
N ASP A 113 -14.93 3.54 0.07
CA ASP A 113 -15.75 4.00 1.19
C ASP A 113 -14.94 4.30 2.46
N VAL A 114 -13.63 4.11 2.42
CA VAL A 114 -12.73 4.38 3.54
C VAL A 114 -11.92 5.64 3.31
N LYS A 115 -11.71 6.42 4.38
CA LYS A 115 -10.98 7.69 4.31
C LYS A 115 -9.48 7.47 4.06
N ASP A 116 -8.87 6.66 4.93
CA ASP A 116 -7.46 6.33 4.92
C ASP A 116 -7.33 4.82 4.72
N VAL A 117 -6.48 4.41 3.78
CA VAL A 117 -6.40 3.02 3.36
C VAL A 117 -4.95 2.58 3.14
N LEU A 118 -4.62 1.38 3.59
CA LEU A 118 -3.41 0.68 3.18
C LEU A 118 -3.69 -0.03 1.85
N LEU A 119 -3.05 0.44 0.78
CA LEU A 119 -3.18 -0.08 -0.59
C LEU A 119 -1.92 -0.86 -1.00
N TYR A 120 -2.12 -1.76 -1.95
CA TYR A 120 -1.09 -2.66 -2.49
C TYR A 120 -1.14 -2.56 -4.02
N LEU A 121 -0.08 -2.04 -4.62
CA LEU A 121 0.04 -1.81 -6.05
C LEU A 121 1.17 -2.65 -6.65
N SER A 122 1.07 -2.95 -7.93
CA SER A 122 2.18 -3.43 -8.75
C SER A 122 2.34 -2.52 -9.96
N TRP A 123 3.56 -2.44 -10.47
CA TRP A 123 3.89 -1.70 -11.68
C TRP A 123 3.68 -2.58 -12.91
N ASN A 124 2.97 -2.10 -13.91
CA ASN A 124 2.90 -2.73 -15.21
C ASN A 124 3.87 -2.02 -16.17
N GLU A 125 5.01 -2.66 -16.47
CA GLU A 125 6.03 -2.09 -17.34
C GLU A 125 5.53 -1.86 -18.77
N GLU A 126 4.75 -2.80 -19.31
CA GLU A 126 4.25 -2.72 -20.70
C GLU A 126 3.27 -1.55 -20.90
N LYS A 127 2.45 -1.28 -19.89
CA LYS A 127 1.41 -0.23 -19.93
C LYS A 127 1.82 1.08 -19.27
N GLY A 128 2.96 1.10 -18.57
CA GLY A 128 3.50 2.29 -17.91
C GLY A 128 2.60 2.85 -16.81
N HIS A 129 1.90 2.00 -16.06
CA HIS A 129 1.07 2.45 -14.93
C HIS A 129 1.06 1.46 -13.77
N TYR A 130 0.72 1.97 -12.58
CA TYR A 130 0.41 1.13 -11.43
C TYR A 130 -0.99 0.52 -11.57
N TYR A 131 -1.14 -0.70 -11.07
CA TYR A 131 -2.43 -1.33 -10.90
C TYR A 131 -2.59 -1.87 -9.49
N HIS A 132 -3.83 -1.84 -9.01
CA HIS A 132 -4.19 -2.33 -7.70
C HIS A 132 -4.16 -3.87 -7.66
N GLN A 133 -3.59 -4.42 -6.60
CA GLN A 133 -3.72 -5.84 -6.29
C GLN A 133 -5.16 -6.13 -5.91
N LYS A 134 -5.95 -6.62 -6.87
CA LYS A 134 -7.41 -6.78 -6.75
C LYS A 134 -7.84 -7.35 -5.39
N TYR A 135 -8.77 -6.64 -4.75
CA TYR A 135 -9.32 -6.89 -3.41
C TYR A 135 -8.33 -6.82 -2.24
N GLN A 136 -7.09 -6.38 -2.46
CA GLN A 136 -6.10 -6.23 -1.39
C GLN A 136 -6.04 -4.79 -0.93
N PHE A 137 -6.66 -4.55 0.21
CA PHE A 137 -6.56 -3.31 0.95
C PHE A 137 -6.86 -3.60 2.42
N ASP A 138 -6.52 -2.65 3.29
CA ASP A 138 -6.92 -2.65 4.68
C ASP A 138 -7.33 -1.22 5.10
N SER A 139 -8.48 -1.08 5.76
CA SER A 139 -8.91 0.20 6.32
C SER A 139 -8.03 0.56 7.52
N VAL A 140 -7.46 1.76 7.52
CA VAL A 140 -6.55 2.21 8.59
C VAL A 140 -7.03 3.51 9.21
N VAL A 141 -6.63 3.73 10.45
CA VAL A 141 -6.93 4.94 11.22
C VAL A 141 -5.66 5.45 11.88
N LYS A 142 -5.59 6.76 12.06
CA LYS A 142 -4.50 7.42 12.79
C LYS A 142 -5.01 7.83 14.17
N ASN A 143 -4.30 7.43 15.22
CA ASN A 143 -4.64 7.86 16.58
C ASN A 143 -4.09 9.27 16.90
N ASP A 144 -4.46 9.81 18.05
CA ASP A 144 -4.06 11.16 18.50
C ASP A 144 -2.53 11.32 18.66
N LYS A 145 -1.80 10.21 18.80
CA LYS A 145 -0.33 10.20 18.88
C LYS A 145 0.33 10.12 17.49
N GLY A 146 -0.46 10.07 16.44
CA GLY A 146 0.00 9.98 15.06
C GLY A 146 0.38 8.58 14.59
N THR A 147 0.14 7.54 15.40
CA THR A 147 0.39 6.13 15.05
C THR A 147 -0.74 5.61 14.17
N TRP A 148 -0.39 4.87 13.13
CA TRP A 148 -1.35 4.22 12.24
C TRP A 148 -1.67 2.80 12.71
N THR A 149 -2.94 2.42 12.67
CA THR A 149 -3.41 1.05 12.96
C THR A 149 -4.51 0.65 11.98
N GLY A 150 -4.76 -0.65 11.85
CA GLY A 150 -5.98 -1.17 11.26
C GLY A 150 -7.22 -0.71 12.04
N SER A 151 -8.38 -0.75 11.39
CA SER A 151 -9.64 -0.37 12.02
C SER A 151 -10.03 -1.25 13.22
N ASN A 152 -9.44 -2.45 13.38
CA ASN A 152 -9.63 -3.28 14.58
C ASN A 152 -8.44 -3.21 15.55
N GLY A 153 -7.53 -2.24 15.38
CA GLY A 153 -6.36 -2.03 16.24
C GLY A 153 -5.13 -2.84 15.87
N GLU A 154 -5.13 -3.55 14.74
CA GLU A 154 -3.95 -4.24 14.22
C GLU A 154 -2.83 -3.23 13.91
N SER A 155 -1.58 -3.60 14.15
CA SER A 155 -0.46 -2.77 13.68
C SER A 155 -0.35 -2.82 12.14
N ILE A 156 0.25 -1.79 11.53
CA ILE A 156 0.52 -1.80 10.09
C ILE A 156 1.42 -2.98 9.68
N GLN A 157 2.37 -3.35 10.53
CA GLN A 157 3.23 -4.52 10.32
C GLN A 157 2.42 -5.82 10.29
N GLU A 158 1.47 -6.01 11.20
CA GLU A 158 0.60 -7.20 11.20
C GLU A 158 -0.26 -7.27 9.94
N LEU A 159 -0.88 -6.15 9.54
CA LEU A 159 -1.69 -6.10 8.32
C LEU A 159 -0.87 -6.46 7.08
N PHE A 160 0.28 -5.79 6.91
CA PHE A 160 1.18 -6.03 5.79
C PHE A 160 1.68 -7.48 5.78
N SER A 161 2.13 -8.00 6.92
CA SER A 161 2.66 -9.37 7.02
C SER A 161 1.58 -10.39 6.70
N LYS A 162 0.34 -10.19 7.18
CA LYS A 162 -0.79 -11.07 6.84
C LYS A 162 -1.09 -11.12 5.35
N LYS A 163 -1.01 -9.99 4.64
CA LYS A 163 -1.19 -9.96 3.17
C LYS A 163 0.01 -10.59 2.45
N LYS A 164 1.23 -10.26 2.88
CA LYS A 164 2.48 -10.80 2.36
C LYS A 164 2.49 -12.31 2.45
N ASP A 165 2.38 -12.88 3.65
CA ASP A 165 2.48 -14.32 3.91
C ASP A 165 1.24 -15.09 3.44
N GLY A 166 0.15 -14.38 3.16
CA GLY A 166 -1.09 -14.95 2.65
C GLY A 166 -1.24 -14.77 1.14
N VAL A 167 -2.24 -13.98 0.76
CA VAL A 167 -2.71 -13.85 -0.62
C VAL A 167 -1.66 -13.32 -1.60
N LEU A 168 -0.73 -12.46 -1.18
CA LEU A 168 0.30 -11.93 -2.07
C LEU A 168 1.33 -13.01 -2.42
N THR A 169 1.79 -13.79 -1.44
CA THR A 169 2.63 -14.97 -1.70
C THR A 169 1.88 -16.01 -2.53
N ALA A 170 0.61 -16.31 -2.21
CA ALA A 170 -0.18 -17.27 -2.99
C ALA A 170 -0.40 -16.84 -4.46
N ARG A 171 -0.23 -15.55 -4.78
CA ARG A 171 -0.25 -14.99 -6.14
C ARG A 171 1.12 -14.96 -6.81
N GLY A 172 2.16 -15.47 -6.15
CA GLY A 172 3.54 -15.47 -6.63
C GLY A 172 4.23 -14.10 -6.59
N ILE A 173 3.68 -13.12 -5.87
CA ILE A 173 4.29 -11.77 -5.80
C ILE A 173 5.67 -11.82 -5.13
N PHE A 174 5.86 -12.73 -4.18
CA PHE A 174 7.11 -12.90 -3.42
C PHE A 174 7.88 -14.16 -3.83
N ASP A 175 7.44 -14.86 -4.86
CA ASP A 175 8.15 -16.04 -5.37
C ASP A 175 9.32 -15.55 -6.25
N LYS A 176 10.51 -16.10 -6.01
CA LYS A 176 11.73 -15.81 -6.78
C LYS A 176 11.90 -16.79 -7.93
#